data_AF-A0A7C4M3A5-F1
#
_entry.id   AF-A0A7C4M3A5-F1
#
_cell.length_a   1.000
_cell.length_b   1.000
_cell.length_c   1.000
_cell.angle_alpha   90.00
_cell.angle_beta   90.00
_cell.angle_gamma   90.00
#
_symmetry.space_group_name_H-M   'P 1'
#
loop_
_entity.id
_entity.type
_entity.pdbx_description
1 polymer ?
#
loop_
_entity_poly.entity_id
_entity_poly.type
_entity_poly.pdbx_seq_one_letter_code
_entity_poly.pdbx_strand_id
1 'polypeptide(L)' 'MKKEVPIMEGIFEWPSENPRLIATRCPLCGSIQFPKSSVCNNPDCDHSAPVEQCYLSTEGTLYTYTIH' A
#
# COMPACT_ATOMS: atom_id res chain seq x y z
N MET A 1 -4.01 6.27 30.52
CA MET A 1 -3.52 5.66 29.27
C MET A 1 -3.78 6.63 28.12
N LYS A 2 -2.84 6.75 27.18
CA LYS A 2 -3.07 7.51 25.94
C LYS A 2 -3.79 6.61 24.94
N LYS A 3 -4.73 7.17 24.18
CA LYS A 3 -5.44 6.46 23.11
C LYS A 3 -4.46 6.20 21.96
N GLU A 4 -4.31 4.94 21.56
CA GLU A 4 -3.60 4.59 20.34
C GLU A 4 -4.47 4.95 19.14
N VAL A 5 -3.89 5.68 18.20
CA VAL A 5 -4.54 6.10 16.96
C VAL A 5 -3.59 5.84 15.81
N PRO A 6 -4.10 5.44 14.62
CA PRO A 6 -3.24 5.28 13.46
C PRO A 6 -2.64 6.63 13.08
N ILE A 7 -1.40 6.61 12.57
CA ILE A 7 -0.75 7.82 12.05
C ILE A 7 -1.50 8.43 10.86
N MET A 8 -2.17 7.57 10.07
CA MET A 8 -3.03 7.95 8.96
C MET A 8 -4.11 6.88 8.77
N GLU A 9 -5.36 7.32 8.60
CA GLU A 9 -6.47 6.41 8.32
C GLU A 9 -6.27 5.69 6.98
N GLY A 10 -6.56 4.38 6.95
CA GLY A 10 -6.54 3.58 5.73
C GLY A 10 -5.16 3.26 5.15
N ILE A 11 -4.07 3.47 5.90
CA ILE A 11 -2.70 3.09 5.50
C ILE A 11 -2.37 1.61 5.83
N PHE A 12 -2.94 1.09 6.90
CA PHE A 12 -2.92 -0.32 7.28
C PHE A 12 -4.23 -0.71 7.97
N GLU A 13 -4.46 -2.01 8.12
CA GLU A 13 -5.58 -2.53 8.91
C GLU A 13 -5.38 -2.23 10.39
N TRP A 14 -6.26 -1.42 10.98
CA TRP A 14 -6.24 -1.11 12.41
C TRP A 14 -7.64 -0.87 12.97
N PRO A 15 -7.95 -1.39 14.18
CA PRO A 15 -7.17 -2.37 14.93
C PRO A 15 -7.22 -3.75 14.26
N SER A 16 -6.10 -4.48 14.26
CA SER A 16 -6.01 -5.84 13.73
C SER A 16 -4.90 -6.60 14.44
N GLU A 17 -5.12 -7.89 14.73
CA GLU A 17 -4.08 -8.79 15.28
C GLU A 17 -2.95 -9.05 14.28
N ASN A 18 -3.25 -8.96 12.98
CA ASN A 18 -2.28 -9.12 11.88
C ASN A 18 -2.44 -7.95 10.91
N PRO A 19 -1.97 -6.74 11.27
CA PRO A 19 -2.20 -5.55 10.47
C PRO A 19 -1.42 -5.62 9.16
N ARG A 20 -2.10 -5.47 8.02
CA ARG A 20 -1.45 -5.40 6.70
C ARG A 20 -1.53 -4.00 6.14
N LEU A 21 -0.49 -3.61 5.40
CA LEU A 21 -0.49 -2.37 4.63
C LEU A 21 -1.56 -2.45 3.54
N ILE A 22 -2.36 -1.39 3.42
CA ILE A 22 -3.40 -1.27 2.41
C ILE A 22 -2.81 -0.52 1.21
N ALA A 23 -2.84 -1.15 0.05
CA ALA A 23 -2.29 -0.66 -1.21
C ALA A 23 -3.36 -0.68 -2.31
N THR A 24 -2.99 -0.27 -3.51
CA THR A 24 -3.80 -0.47 -4.71
C THR A 24 -3.05 -1.27 -5.75
N ARG A 25 -3.76 -2.10 -6.52
CA ARG A 25 -3.27 -2.86 -7.66
C ARG A 25 -4.01 -2.44 -8.91
N CYS A 26 -3.28 -2.16 -9.98
CA CYS A 26 -3.89 -1.95 -11.29
C CYS A 26 -4.27 -3.30 -11.93
N PRO A 27 -5.52 -3.50 -12.37
CA PRO A 27 -5.92 -4.77 -13.02
C PRO A 27 -5.31 -4.93 -14.42
N LEU A 28 -4.83 -3.86 -15.05
CA LEU A 28 -4.31 -3.88 -16.42
C LEU A 28 -2.83 -4.25 -16.48
N CYS A 29 -1.98 -3.53 -15.75
CA CYS A 29 -0.53 -3.75 -15.77
C CYS A 29 0.00 -4.49 -14.53
N GLY A 30 -0.85 -4.73 -13.52
CA GLY A 30 -0.47 -5.44 -12.30
C GLY A 30 0.35 -4.62 -11.31
N SER A 31 0.71 -3.38 -11.63
CA SER A 31 1.47 -2.50 -10.73
C SER A 31 0.78 -2.34 -9.38
N ILE A 32 1.56 -2.47 -8.30
CA ILE A 32 1.13 -2.28 -6.92
C ILE A 32 1.67 -0.94 -6.43
N GLN A 33 0.82 -0.16 -5.77
CA GLN A 33 1.14 1.20 -5.33
C GLN A 33 0.83 1.32 -3.85
N PHE A 34 1.84 1.75 -3.09
CA PHE A 34 1.73 2.05 -1.68
C PHE A 34 2.39 3.40 -1.37
N PRO A 35 1.71 4.31 -0.64
CA PRO A 35 0.32 4.22 -0.16
C PRO A 35 -0.71 4.10 -1.30
N LYS A 36 -1.97 3.78 -0.97
CA LYS A 36 -3.06 3.69 -1.95
C LYS A 36 -3.07 4.89 -2.90
N SER A 37 -3.23 4.63 -4.19
CA SER A 37 -3.49 5.65 -5.20
C SER A 37 -4.92 5.53 -5.71
N SER A 38 -5.53 6.63 -6.19
CA SER A 38 -6.83 6.57 -6.86
C SER A 38 -6.73 6.18 -8.34
N VAL A 39 -5.52 6.23 -8.91
CA VAL A 39 -5.22 5.90 -10.31
C VAL A 39 -3.93 5.09 -10.40
N CYS A 40 -3.69 4.40 -11.52
CA CYS A 40 -2.39 3.78 -11.75
C CYS A 40 -1.31 4.87 -11.92
N ASN A 41 -0.13 4.68 -11.31
CA ASN A 41 1.00 5.61 -11.41
C ASN A 41 2.09 5.07 -12.32
N ASN A 42 1.88 3.89 -12.93
CA ASN A 42 2.82 3.33 -13.87
C ASN A 42 2.71 4.10 -15.20
N PRO A 43 3.74 4.83 -15.63
CA PRO A 43 3.70 5.64 -16.84
C PRO A 43 3.45 4.82 -18.11
N ASP A 44 3.74 3.52 -18.08
CA ASP A 44 3.56 2.60 -19.21
C ASP A 44 2.13 2.00 -19.27
N CYS A 45 1.26 2.34 -18.32
CA CYS A 45 -0.14 1.88 -18.31
C CYS A 45 -1.02 2.78 -19.19
N ASP A 46 -2.08 2.23 -19.78
CA ASP A 46 -3.07 3.02 -20.53
C ASP A 46 -4.09 3.76 -19.62
N HIS A 47 -4.10 3.46 -18.32
CA HIS A 47 -4.98 4.05 -17.30
C HIS A 47 -6.48 3.91 -17.58
N SER A 48 -6.89 2.94 -18.42
CA SER A 48 -8.28 2.79 -18.88
C SER A 48 -9.21 2.13 -17.86
N ALA A 49 -8.68 1.52 -16.80
CA ALA A 49 -9.45 0.87 -15.75
C ALA A 49 -9.07 1.41 -14.36
N PRO A 50 -10.05 1.48 -13.43
CA PRO A 50 -9.77 1.88 -12.05
C PRO A 50 -8.85 0.87 -11.37
N VAL A 51 -8.04 1.36 -10.42
CA VAL A 51 -7.24 0.51 -9.54
C VAL A 51 -8.12 -0.11 -8.45
N GLU A 52 -7.70 -1.25 -7.93
CA GLU A 52 -8.42 -2.01 -6.92
C GLU A 52 -7.62 -2.03 -5.62
N GLN A 53 -8.29 -2.00 -4.47
CA GLN A 53 -7.62 -2.15 -3.18
C GLN A 53 -7.01 -3.55 -3.06
N CYS A 54 -5.79 -3.63 -2.54
CA CYS A 54 -5.15 -4.88 -2.16
C CYS A 54 -4.42 -4.75 -0.81
N TYR A 55 -4.07 -5.88 -0.22
CA TYR A 55 -3.29 -5.95 1.02
C TYR A 55 -1.90 -6.50 0.70
N LEU A 56 -0.86 -5.83 1.22
CA LEU A 56 0.53 -6.26 1.02
C LEU A 56 0.90 -7.42 1.94
N SER A 57 1.93 -8.18 1.58
CA SER A 57 2.57 -9.11 2.51
C SER A 57 3.12 -8.36 3.73
N THR A 58 3.22 -9.02 4.88
CA THR A 58 3.92 -8.52 6.06
C THR A 58 5.43 -8.73 5.99
N GLU A 59 5.91 -9.32 4.90
CA GLU A 59 7.32 -9.60 4.65
C GLU A 59 7.82 -8.83 3.42
N GLY A 60 9.09 -8.43 3.46
CA GLY A 60 9.77 -7.75 2.37
C GLY A 60 11.28 -7.97 2.43
N THR A 61 11.97 -7.63 1.35
CA THR A 61 13.44 -7.69 1.28
C THR A 61 14.00 -6.28 1.39
N LEU A 62 15.00 -6.08 2.25
CA LEU A 62 15.70 -4.81 2.36
C LEU A 62 16.41 -4.49 1.05
N TYR A 63 16.03 -3.38 0.43
CA TYR A 63 16.65 -2.96 -0.84
C TYR A 63 18.00 -2.27 -0.62
N THR A 64 18.05 -1.32 0.33
CA THR A 64 19.27 -0.60 0.73
C THR A 64 19.06 0.05 2.10
N TYR A 65 20.15 0.37 2.81
CA TYR A 65 20.13 1.05 4.11
C TYR A 65 21.40 1.89 4.33
N THR A 66 21.35 2.81 5.28
CA THR A 66 22.51 3.57 5.76
C THR A 66 22.57 3.51 7.29
N ILE A 67 23.76 3.68 7.85
CA ILE A 67 23.99 3.86 9.30
C ILE A 67 24.75 5.17 9.45
N HIS A 68 24.32 6.03 10.37
CA HIS A 68 24.94 7.33 10.66
C HIS A 68 25.88 7.24 11.85
#